data_AF-A0A3C0VCD9-F1
#
_entry.id   AF-A0A3C0VCD9-F1
#
_cell.length_a   1.000
_cell.length_b   1.000
_cell.length_c   1.000
_cell.angle_alpha   90.00
_cell.angle_beta   90.00
_cell.angle_gamma   90.00
#
_symmetry.space_group_name_H-M   'P 1'
#
loop_
_entity.id
_entity.type
_entity.pdbx_description
1 polymer ?
#
loop_
_entity_poly.entity_id
_entity_poly.type
_entity_poly.pdbx_seq_one_letter_code
_entity_poly.pdbx_strand_id
1 'polypeptide(L)'
;MVEEFVSAAIEPVPETIDAARMAAGEPGLPGQFRWKGRTIQIARVLKAWRETGPCHHGSGETYVRKHWFEVLADSGERMKIYCERQARSRNARQRWWLYTIDVAGEPGAVK
;
A
#
# COMPACT_ATOMS: atom_id res chain seq x y z
N MET A 1 -3.29 -0.32 -20.76
CA MET A 1 -2.91 -0.07 -19.36
C MET A 1 -1.52 0.53 -19.37
N VAL A 2 -1.39 1.74 -18.84
CA VAL A 2 -0.10 2.41 -18.69
C VAL A 2 0.17 2.44 -17.20
N GLU A 3 1.05 1.56 -16.74
CA GLU A 3 1.52 1.56 -15.35
C GLU A 3 2.57 2.67 -15.19
N GLU A 4 2.25 3.68 -14.39
CA GLU A 4 3.17 4.74 -14.01
C GLU A 4 3.90 4.37 -12.72
N PHE A 5 5.23 4.44 -12.75
CA PHE A 5 6.06 4.33 -11.56
C PHE A 5 6.09 5.64 -10.77
N VAL A 6 5.81 5.57 -9.47
CA VAL A 6 5.63 6.74 -8.60
C VAL A 6 6.64 6.78 -7.47
N SER A 7 6.76 5.71 -6.68
CA SER A 7 7.64 5.62 -5.49
C SER A 7 7.55 6.78 -4.49
N ALA A 8 6.33 7.21 -4.15
CA ALA A 8 6.09 8.35 -3.26
C ALA A 8 5.51 7.91 -1.91
N ALA A 9 5.81 8.67 -0.85
CA ALA A 9 5.18 8.47 0.45
C ALA A 9 3.68 8.80 0.39
N ILE A 10 2.87 8.00 1.06
CA ILE A 10 1.44 8.24 1.25
C ILE A 10 1.10 8.23 2.74
N GLU A 11 0.19 9.09 3.15
CA GLU A 11 -0.17 9.24 4.56
C GLU A 11 -1.47 8.50 4.84
N PRO A 12 -1.49 7.51 5.74
CA PRO A 12 -2.73 6.82 6.09
C PRO A 12 -3.67 7.77 6.81
N VAL A 13 -4.97 7.70 6.50
CA VAL A 13 -6.00 8.41 7.27
C VAL A 13 -6.38 7.50 8.45
N PRO A 14 -5.98 7.83 9.70
CA PRO A 14 -6.02 6.90 10.83
C PRO A 14 -7.43 6.46 11.23
N GLU A 15 -8.43 7.28 10.91
CA GLU A 15 -9.85 7.00 11.19
C GLU A 15 -10.42 5.88 10.31
N THR A 16 -9.70 5.46 9.27
CA THR A 16 -10.11 4.41 8.33
C THR A 16 -9.36 3.10 8.52
N ILE A 17 -8.60 2.97 9.59
CA ILE A 17 -7.84 1.76 9.87
C ILE A 17 -8.84 0.64 10.20
N ASP A 18 -8.94 -0.35 9.32
CA ASP A 18 -9.80 -1.51 9.53
C ASP A 18 -9.21 -2.39 10.64
N ALA A 19 -9.76 -2.23 11.85
CA ALA A 19 -9.31 -2.96 13.03
C ALA A 19 -9.64 -4.46 12.95
N ALA A 20 -10.64 -4.86 12.16
CA ALA A 20 -11.03 -6.26 12.00
C ALA A 20 -9.94 -7.06 11.25
N ARG A 21 -9.28 -6.45 10.26
CA ARG A 21 -8.11 -7.03 9.56
C ARG A 21 -6.91 -7.27 10.47
N MET A 22 -6.72 -6.45 11.51
CA MET A 22 -5.62 -6.65 12.47
C MET A 22 -5.78 -7.94 13.28
N ALA A 23 -7.01 -8.36 13.57
CA ALA A 23 -7.28 -9.60 14.30
C ALA A 23 -6.91 -10.86 13.50
N ALA A 24 -6.80 -10.75 12.16
CA ALA A 24 -6.38 -11.85 11.28
C ALA A 24 -4.87 -11.91 11.03
N GLY A 25 -4.07 -11.05 11.69
CA GLY A 25 -2.62 -10.99 11.50
C GLY A 25 -2.17 -10.28 10.21
N GLU A 26 -3.10 -9.66 9.48
CA GLU A 26 -2.80 -8.75 8.38
C GLU A 26 -2.51 -7.34 8.94
N PRO A 27 -1.61 -6.54 8.32
CA PRO A 27 -1.56 -5.12 8.65
C PRO A 27 -2.95 -4.54 8.39
N GLY A 28 -3.57 -3.90 9.38
CA GLY A 28 -4.84 -3.21 9.20
C GLY A 28 -4.67 -2.13 8.13
N LEU A 29 -4.96 -2.48 6.87
CA LEU A 29 -4.77 -1.61 5.73
C LEU A 29 -5.72 -0.42 5.91
N PRO A 30 -5.20 0.82 5.96
CA PRO A 30 -6.03 2.00 5.97
C PRO A 30 -6.97 2.01 4.76
N GLY A 31 -8.27 2.24 5.00
CA GLY A 31 -9.25 2.41 3.93
C GLY A 31 -9.03 3.67 3.11
N GLN A 32 -8.26 4.65 3.62
CA GLN A 32 -7.92 5.88 2.91
C GLN A 32 -6.47 6.30 3.12
N PHE A 33 -5.92 6.94 2.08
CA PHE A 33 -4.59 7.55 2.08
C PHE A 33 -4.64 8.97 1.51
N ARG A 34 -3.78 9.86 2.00
CA ARG A 34 -3.53 11.18 1.42
C ARG A 34 -2.27 11.15 0.56
N TRP A 35 -2.37 11.70 -0.64
CA TRP A 35 -1.27 11.80 -1.60
C TRP A 35 -1.43 13.02 -2.50
N LYS A 36 -0.39 13.87 -2.64
CA LYS A 36 -0.41 15.08 -3.49
C LYS A 36 -1.66 15.96 -3.34
N GLY A 37 -2.19 16.11 -2.13
CA GLY A 37 -3.40 16.91 -1.86
C GLY A 37 -4.73 16.25 -2.23
N ARG A 38 -4.73 15.03 -2.78
CA ARG A 38 -5.94 14.22 -2.97
C ARG A 38 -6.04 13.11 -1.92
N THR A 39 -7.27 12.69 -1.67
CA THR A 39 -7.57 11.49 -0.87
C THR A 39 -7.80 10.33 -1.83
N ILE A 40 -7.12 9.21 -1.57
CA ILE A 40 -7.29 7.93 -2.26
C ILE A 40 -8.14 7.07 -1.33
N GLN A 41 -9.31 6.64 -1.80
CA GLN A 41 -10.14 5.67 -1.09
C GLN A 41 -9.91 4.28 -1.66
N ILE A 42 -9.52 3.35 -0.80
CA ILE A 42 -9.35 1.94 -1.15
C ILE A 42 -10.73 1.30 -1.24
N ALA A 43 -11.18 0.98 -2.45
CA ALA A 43 -12.44 0.28 -2.67
C ALA A 43 -12.29 -1.22 -2.44
N ARG A 44 -11.16 -1.82 -2.87
CA ARG A 44 -10.92 -3.25 -2.74
C ARG A 44 -9.42 -3.58 -2.71
N VAL A 45 -9.05 -4.57 -1.90
CA VAL A 45 -7.75 -5.23 -2.01
C VAL A 45 -7.83 -6.33 -3.06
N LEU A 46 -6.98 -6.24 -4.08
CA LEU A 46 -6.88 -7.22 -5.17
C LEU A 46 -5.89 -8.33 -4.81
N LYS A 47 -4.77 -7.97 -4.19
CA LYS A 47 -3.71 -8.90 -3.79
C LYS A 47 -2.96 -8.36 -2.58
N ALA A 48 -2.53 -9.24 -1.68
CA ALA A 48 -1.60 -8.92 -0.61
C ALA A 48 -0.45 -9.93 -0.61
N TRP A 49 0.78 -9.46 -0.43
CA TRP A 49 1.96 -10.34 -0.33
C TRP A 49 3.04 -9.71 0.52
N ARG A 50 4.06 -10.50 0.86
CA ARG A 50 5.17 -10.09 1.73
C ARG A 50 6.45 -10.17 0.94
N GLU A 51 7.28 -9.14 1.06
CA GLU A 51 8.66 -9.20 0.60
C GLU A 51 9.55 -9.45 1.81
N THR A 52 10.30 -10.54 1.74
CA THR A 52 11.26 -10.92 2.76
C THR A 52 12.68 -10.68 2.28
N GLY A 53 13.56 -10.24 3.19
CA GLY A 53 14.98 -10.04 2.88
C GLY A 53 15.88 -10.88 3.78
N PRO A 54 17.10 -11.22 3.33
CA PRO A 54 18.06 -11.97 4.14
C PRO A 54 18.49 -11.15 5.36
N CYS A 55 18.71 -11.84 6.49
CA CYS A 55 19.34 -11.28 7.67
C CYS A 55 20.86 -11.16 7.42
N HIS A 56 21.45 -9.97 7.57
CA HIS A 56 22.87 -9.74 7.29
C HIS A 56 23.84 -10.35 8.32
N HIS A 57 23.32 -11.04 9.35
CA HIS A 57 24.08 -11.56 10.49
C HIS A 57 24.30 -13.09 10.47
N GLY A 58 24.12 -13.77 9.33
CA GLY A 58 24.46 -15.20 9.19
C GLY A 58 23.50 -16.18 9.87
N SER A 59 22.45 -15.69 10.53
CA SER A 59 21.30 -16.53 10.92
C SER A 59 20.34 -16.61 9.73
N GLY A 60 19.96 -17.82 9.29
CA GLY A 60 19.06 -18.07 8.14
C GLY A 60 17.62 -17.54 8.29
N GLU A 61 17.39 -16.62 9.22
CA GLU A 61 16.13 -15.99 9.49
C GLU A 61 15.72 -15.04 8.36
N THR A 62 14.50 -15.22 7.87
CA THR A 62 13.93 -14.46 6.75
C THR A 62 12.95 -13.43 7.31
N TYR A 63 13.35 -12.16 7.37
CA TYR A 63 12.52 -11.10 7.95
C TYR A 63 11.65 -10.45 6.88
N VAL A 64 10.34 -10.31 7.16
CA VAL A 64 9.43 -9.52 6.32
C VAL A 64 9.83 -8.05 6.41
N ARG A 65 10.34 -7.51 5.29
CA ARG A 65 10.74 -6.11 5.18
C ARG A 65 9.57 -5.22 4.76
N LYS A 66 8.76 -5.71 3.81
CA LYS A 66 7.60 -4.98 3.28
C LYS A 66 6.37 -5.86 3.22
N HIS A 67 5.23 -5.25 3.52
CA HIS A 67 3.92 -5.78 3.18
C HIS A 67 3.39 -5.03 1.97
N TRP A 68 3.18 -5.75 0.88
CA TRP A 68 2.69 -5.20 -0.37
C TRP A 68 1.20 -5.46 -0.51
N PHE A 69 0.52 -4.49 -1.12
CA PHE A 69 -0.87 -4.57 -1.49
C PHE A 69 -1.04 -4.07 -2.92
N GLU A 70 -1.80 -4.82 -3.71
CA GLU A 70 -2.42 -4.31 -4.92
C GLU A 70 -3.88 -3.99 -4.59
N VAL A 71 -4.28 -2.77 -4.87
CA VAL A 71 -5.57 -2.20 -4.47
C VAL A 71 -6.25 -1.56 -5.66
N LEU A 72 -7.58 -1.54 -5.62
CA LEU A 72 -8.42 -0.75 -6.51
C LEU A 72 -8.93 0.47 -5.72
N ALA A 73 -8.69 1.66 -6.24
CA ALA A 73 -9.26 2.89 -5.73
C ALA A 73 -10.72 3.05 -6.20
N ASP A 74 -11.53 3.86 -5.50
CA ASP A 74 -12.91 4.15 -5.92
C ASP A 74 -12.98 4.84 -7.29
N SER A 75 -11.94 5.61 -7.63
CA SER A 75 -11.73 6.23 -8.94
C SER A 75 -11.44 5.24 -10.07
N GLY A 76 -11.32 3.95 -9.77
CA GLY A 76 -10.99 2.89 -10.74
C GLY A 76 -9.50 2.69 -10.99
N GLU A 77 -8.64 3.53 -10.40
CA GLU A 77 -7.17 3.39 -10.48
C GLU A 77 -6.71 2.12 -9.74
N ARG A 78 -5.88 1.30 -10.38
CA ARG A 78 -5.20 0.17 -9.72
C ARG A 78 -3.87 0.66 -9.20
N MET A 79 -3.55 0.34 -7.96
CA MET A 79 -2.34 0.86 -7.31
C MET A 79 -1.59 -0.26 -6.61
N LYS A 80 -0.26 -0.22 -6.69
CA LYS A 80 0.60 -1.04 -5.82
C LYS A 80 1.12 -0.15 -4.71
N ILE A 81 0.82 -0.52 -3.48
CA ILE A 81 1.29 0.17 -2.27
C ILE A 81 2.04 -0.80 -1.37
N TYR A 82 2.92 -0.29 -0.53
CA TYR A 82 3.58 -1.12 0.47
C TYR A 82 3.77 -0.40 1.80
N CYS A 83 3.78 -1.19 2.86
CA CYS A 83 4.11 -0.78 4.22
C CYS A 83 5.47 -1.35 4.63
N GLU A 84 6.41 -0.50 5.02
CA GLU A 84 7.69 -0.90 5.61
C GLU A 84 7.56 -1.15 7.10
N ARG A 85 8.02 -2.32 7.56
CA ARG A 85 8.02 -2.63 9.02
C ARG A 85 9.13 -1.90 9.76
N GLN A 86 10.27 -1.67 9.11
CA GLN A 86 11.41 -0.96 9.69
C GLN A 86 11.44 0.48 9.17
N ALA A 87 11.41 1.46 10.08
CA ALA A 87 11.52 2.87 9.72
C ALA A 87 12.94 3.15 9.22
N ARG A 88 13.09 3.66 7.99
CA ARG A 88 14.41 3.95 7.38
C ARG A 88 15.07 5.23 7.89
N SER A 89 14.39 6.08 8.66
CA SER A 89 14.98 7.28 9.28
C SER A 89 14.07 7.87 10.37
N ARG A 90 14.53 8.96 11.01
CA ARG A 90 14.01 9.70 12.19
C ARG A 90 12.51 10.03 12.24
N ASN A 91 11.72 9.69 11.22
CA ASN A 91 10.28 9.94 11.13
C ASN A 91 9.50 8.61 11.05
N ALA A 92 9.35 7.95 12.20
CA ALA A 92 8.66 6.67 12.36
C ALA A 92 7.15 6.67 12.00
N ARG A 93 6.61 7.83 11.60
CA ARG A 93 5.22 8.06 11.20
C ARG A 93 4.93 7.69 9.74
N GLN A 94 5.92 7.80 8.84
CA GLN A 94 5.73 7.50 7.41
C GLN A 94 6.24 6.10 7.11
N ARG A 95 5.32 5.16 6.93
CA ARG A 95 5.61 3.74 6.67
C ARG A 95 4.99 3.24 5.37
N TRP A 96 4.13 4.03 4.75
CA TRP A 96 3.35 3.66 3.59
C TRP A 96 3.84 4.38 2.34
N TRP A 97 3.92 3.62 1.25
CA TRP A 97 4.45 4.07 -0.01
C TRP A 97 3.55 3.65 -1.16
N LEU A 98 3.37 4.55 -2.12
CA LEU A 98 2.76 4.28 -3.41
C LEU A 98 3.86 3.96 -4.42
N TYR A 99 3.83 2.75 -4.95
CA TYR A 99 4.84 2.23 -5.87
C TYR A 99 4.48 2.51 -7.31
N THR A 100 3.30 2.05 -7.76
CA THR A 100 2.79 2.29 -9.11
C THR A 100 1.31 2.66 -9.09
N ILE A 101 0.88 3.38 -10.12
CA ILE A 101 -0.52 3.63 -10.44
C ILE A 101 -0.75 3.18 -11.88
N ASP A 102 -1.76 2.36 -12.09
CA ASP A 102 -2.32 2.08 -13.40
C ASP A 102 -3.68 2.78 -13.49
N VAL A 103 -3.71 3.81 -14.33
CA VAL A 103 -4.95 4.49 -14.68
C VAL A 103 -5.65 3.57 -15.68
N ALA A 104 -6.77 2.97 -15.28
CA ALA A 104 -7.63 2.28 -16.21
C ALA A 104 -7.99 3.28 -17.32
N GLY A 105 -7.45 3.04 -18.52
CA GLY A 105 -7.76 3.84 -19.70
C GLY A 105 -9.25 3.73 -19.99
N GLU A 106 -9.97 4.81 -19.66
CA GLU A 106 -11.38 5.10 -19.87
C GLU A 106 -12.42 4.25 -19.09
N PRO A 107 -13.32 4.91 -18.32
CA PRO A 107 -14.63 4.34 -18.06
C PRO A 107 -15.38 4.30 -19.39
N GLY A 108 -15.48 3.12 -20.00
CA GLY A 108 -16.38 2.91 -21.11
C GLY A 108 -17.77 3.38 -20.71
N ALA A 109 -18.25 4.42 -21.39
CA ALA A 109 -19.64 4.80 -21.43
C ALA A 109 -20.49 3.54 -21.60
N VAL A 110 -21.34 3.23 -20.62
CA VAL A 110 -22.52 2.42 -20.87
C VAL A 110 -23.72 3.35 -20.65
N LYS A 111 -24.48 3.44 -21.74
CA LYS A 111 -25.69 4.24 -21.93
C LYS A 111 -26.74 4.00 -20.87
#